data_AF-A0A1I2ENN7-F1
#
_entry.id   AF-A0A1I2ENN7-F1
#
_cell.length_a   1.000
_cell.length_b   1.000
_cell.length_c   1.000
_cell.angle_alpha   90.00
_cell.angle_beta   90.00
_cell.angle_gamma   90.00
#
_symmetry.space_group_name_H-M   'P 1'
#
loop_
_entity.id
_entity.type
_entity.pdbx_description
1 polymer ?
#
loop_
_entity_poly.entity_id
_entity_poly.type
_entity_poly.pdbx_seq_one_letter_code
_entity_poly.pdbx_strand_id
1 'polypeptide(L)'
;MEFLLVFGVAVALVAIAFVGLAIRILIQKKGKFPNLHIGSNKHMKARGITCAQTFDKMEQAKAKRQLSFKQLSLIEDTPGGC
;
A
#
# COMPACT_ATOMS: atom_id res chain seq x y z
N MET A 1 -17.44 -36.01 -27.51
CA MET A 1 -18.41 -34.90 -27.61
C MET A 1 -18.50 -34.13 -26.30
N GLU A 2 -18.56 -34.81 -25.16
CA GLU A 2 -18.57 -34.19 -23.81
C GLU A 2 -17.42 -33.19 -23.56
N PHE A 3 -16.17 -33.52 -23.93
CA PHE A 3 -15.02 -32.66 -23.66
C PHE A 3 -15.10 -31.29 -24.35
N LEU A 4 -15.52 -31.24 -25.62
CA LEU A 4 -15.66 -29.99 -26.36
C LEU A 4 -16.78 -29.12 -25.79
N LEU A 5 -17.86 -29.74 -25.29
CA LEU A 5 -18.98 -29.04 -24.67
C LEU A 5 -18.55 -28.42 -23.34
N VAL A 6 -17.88 -29.18 -22.47
CA VAL A 6 -17.33 -28.69 -21.21
C VAL A 6 -16.31 -27.58 -21.43
N PHE A 7 -15.39 -27.76 -22.40
CA PHE A 7 -14.40 -26.75 -22.75
C PHE A 7 -15.05 -25.48 -23.29
N GLY A 8 -16.06 -25.61 -24.17
CA GLY A 8 -16.80 -24.47 -24.70
C GLY A 8 -17.53 -23.67 -23.61
N VAL A 9 -18.17 -24.35 -22.66
CA VAL A 9 -18.83 -23.70 -21.51
C VAL A 9 -17.80 -22.99 -20.61
N ALA A 10 -16.64 -23.60 -20.35
CA ALA A 10 -15.58 -22.98 -19.57
C ALA A 10 -15.06 -21.68 -20.22
N VAL A 11 -14.80 -21.71 -21.54
CA VAL A 11 -14.36 -20.52 -22.28
C VAL A 11 -15.42 -19.42 -22.27
N ALA A 12 -16.69 -19.77 -22.44
CA ALA A 12 -17.79 -18.81 -22.41
C ALA A 12 -17.91 -18.09 -21.05
N LEU A 13 -17.78 -18.83 -19.94
CA LEU A 13 -17.80 -18.24 -18.60
C LEU A 13 -16.63 -17.26 -18.36
N VAL A 14 -15.43 -17.66 -18.77
CA VAL A 14 -14.24 -16.79 -18.66
C VAL A 14 -14.42 -15.53 -19.52
N ALA A 15 -14.94 -15.66 -20.74
CA ALA A 15 -15.22 -14.53 -21.62
C ALA A 15 -16.21 -13.54 -20.98
N ILE A 16 -17.30 -14.03 -20.37
CA ILE A 16 -18.29 -13.18 -19.67
C ILE A 16 -17.62 -12.41 -18.51
N ALA A 17 -16.73 -13.05 -17.75
CA ALA A 17 -16.01 -12.38 -16.66
C ALA A 17 -15.12 -11.23 -17.18
N PHE A 18 -14.41 -11.46 -18.30
CA PHE A 18 -13.59 -10.41 -18.93
C PHE A 18 -14.44 -9.27 -19.51
N VAL A 19 -15.60 -9.56 -20.09
CA VAL A 19 -16.54 -8.53 -20.55
C VAL A 19 -17.02 -7.67 -19.38
N GLY A 20 -17.38 -8.28 -18.25
CA GLY A 20 -17.77 -7.55 -17.04
C GLY A 20 -16.65 -6.65 -16.50
N LEU A 21 -15.41 -7.14 -16.51
CA LEU A 21 -14.23 -6.35 -16.14
C LEU A 21 -14.02 -5.17 -17.11
N ALA A 22 -14.14 -5.42 -18.42
CA ALA A 22 -13.97 -4.41 -19.46
C ALA A 22 -15.01 -3.28 -19.33
N ILE A 23 -16.29 -3.62 -19.14
CA ILE A 23 -17.36 -2.63 -18.90
C ILE A 23 -17.04 -1.74 -17.69
N ARG A 24 -16.53 -2.34 -16.61
CA ARG A 24 -16.19 -1.60 -15.38
C ARG A 24 -15.01 -0.65 -15.57
N ILE A 25 -14.10 -0.93 -16.51
CA ILE A 25 -12.95 -0.06 -16.81
C ILE A 25 -13.32 1.00 -17.84
N LEU A 26 -14.02 0.61 -18.91
CA LEU A 26 -14.31 1.50 -20.05
C LEU A 26 -15.48 2.46 -19.80
N ILE A 27 -16.54 2.01 -19.12
CA ILE A 27 -17.80 2.77 -19.01
C ILE A 27 -17.91 3.53 -17.67
N GLN A 28 -17.35 3.00 -16.58
CA GLN A 28 -17.47 3.66 -15.28
C GLN A 28 -16.63 4.95 -15.23
N LYS A 29 -17.22 6.06 -14.79
CA LYS A 29 -16.56 7.39 -14.71
C LYS A 29 -15.29 7.41 -13.82
N LYS A 30 -15.12 6.43 -12.94
CA LYS A 30 -13.92 6.21 -12.11
C LYS A 30 -13.28 4.83 -12.33
N GLY A 31 -13.58 4.18 -13.46
CA GLY A 31 -13.04 2.89 -13.88
C GLY A 31 -11.58 2.97 -14.30
N LYS A 32 -10.70 3.49 -13.45
CA LYS A 32 -9.26 3.50 -13.71
C LYS A 32 -8.61 2.39 -12.90
N PHE A 33 -7.60 1.77 -13.48
CA PHE A 33 -6.73 0.90 -12.70
C PHE A 33 -6.11 1.74 -11.56
N PRO A 34 -6.16 1.28 -10.31
CA PRO A 34 -5.60 2.04 -9.20
C PRO A 34 -4.10 2.25 -9.42
N ASN A 35 -3.58 3.37 -8.91
CA ASN A 35 -2.14 3.61 -8.90
C ASN A 35 -1.44 2.52 -8.06
N LEU A 36 -0.70 1.64 -8.72
CA LEU A 36 0.05 0.57 -8.04
C LEU A 36 1.31 1.10 -7.34
N HIS A 37 1.75 2.31 -7.68
CA HIS A 37 2.89 2.94 -7.02
C HIS A 37 2.51 3.39 -5.60
N ILE A 38 3.04 2.70 -4.58
CA ILE A 38 2.79 2.96 -3.16
C ILE A 38 2.89 4.45 -2.82
N GLY A 39 3.96 5.12 -3.28
CA GLY A 39 4.23 6.52 -2.93
C GLY A 39 3.28 7.54 -3.56
N SER A 40 2.69 7.22 -4.71
CA SER A 40 1.77 8.13 -5.43
C SER A 40 0.29 7.82 -5.14
N ASN A 41 0.02 6.67 -4.51
CA ASN A 41 -1.34 6.24 -4.24
C ASN A 41 -1.93 6.95 -3.01
N LYS A 42 -2.83 7.91 -3.27
CA LYS A 42 -3.56 8.67 -2.24
C LYS A 42 -4.30 7.76 -1.24
N HIS A 43 -4.88 6.65 -1.69
CA HIS A 43 -5.61 5.73 -0.82
C HIS A 43 -4.69 4.96 0.12
N MET A 44 -3.46 4.64 -0.31
CA MET A 44 -2.46 3.99 0.54
C MET A 44 -1.87 4.97 1.55
N LYS A 45 -1.58 6.20 1.10
CA LYS A 45 -1.13 7.29 1.99
C LYS A 45 -2.17 7.61 3.07
N ALA A 46 -3.46 7.64 2.74
CA ALA A 46 -4.54 7.85 3.71
C ALA A 46 -4.61 6.75 4.78
N ARG A 47 -4.11 5.53 4.48
CA ARG A 47 -4.00 4.42 5.42
C ARG A 47 -2.66 4.39 6.17
N GLY A 48 -1.79 5.37 5.95
CA GLY A 48 -0.44 5.41 6.53
C GLY A 48 0.56 4.42 5.91
N ILE A 49 0.23 3.78 4.78
CA ILE A 49 1.10 2.83 4.12
C ILE A 49 2.08 3.58 3.21
N THR A 50 3.38 3.38 3.45
CA THR A 50 4.47 4.00 2.67
C THR A 50 5.43 2.95 2.12
N CYS A 51 6.33 3.35 1.21
CA CYS A 51 7.39 2.47 0.72
C CYS A 51 8.27 2.01 1.90
N ALA A 52 8.84 0.80 1.81
CA ALA A 52 9.73 0.23 2.83
C ALA A 52 10.86 1.19 3.22
N GLN A 53 11.49 1.84 2.24
CA GLN A 53 12.57 2.82 2.49
C GLN A 53 12.07 4.07 3.23
N THR A 54 10.85 4.53 2.91
CA THR A 54 10.26 5.69 3.61
C THR A 54 9.90 5.32 5.04
N PHE A 55 9.35 4.13 5.24
CA PHE A 55 9.02 3.60 6.56
C PHE A 55 10.27 3.48 7.43
N ASP A 56 11.32 2.84 6.92
CA ASP A 56 12.61 2.71 7.60
C ASP A 56 13.22 4.07 7.99
N LYS A 57 13.23 5.06 7.07
CA LYS A 57 13.66 6.43 7.40
C LYS A 57 12.83 7.09 8.49
N MET A 58 11.51 6.90 8.49
CA MET A 58 10.63 7.44 9.53
C MET A 58 10.91 6.81 10.89
N GLU A 59 11.09 5.49 10.95
CA GLU A 59 11.41 4.78 12.19
C GLU A 59 12.80 5.13 12.72
N GLN A 60 13.80 5.24 11.84
CA GLN A 60 15.13 5.75 12.22
C GLN A 60 15.07 7.18 12.78
N ALA A 61 14.27 8.06 12.17
CA ALA A 61 14.09 9.42 12.66
C ALA A 61 13.39 9.45 14.03
N LYS A 62 12.40 8.59 14.27
CA LYS A 62 11.75 8.43 15.58
C LYS A 62 12.75 7.94 16.63
N ALA A 63 13.53 6.90 16.32
CA ALA A 63 14.54 6.37 17.22
C ALA A 63 15.58 7.45 17.61
N LYS A 64 16.09 8.21 16.64
CA LYS A 64 17.02 9.33 16.91
C LYS A 64 16.42 10.40 17.81
N ARG A 65 15.14 10.77 17.60
CA ARG A 65 14.44 11.74 18.48
C ARG A 65 14.25 11.21 19.90
N GLN A 66 13.88 9.94 20.05
CA GLN A 66 13.73 9.32 21.36
C GLN A 66 15.06 9.27 22.12
N LEU A 67 16.16 8.91 21.45
CA LEU A 67 17.49 8.91 22.04
C LEU A 67 17.93 10.32 22.45
N SER A 68 17.71 11.33 21.61
CA SER A 68 18.05 12.72 21.92
C SER A 68 17.26 13.26 23.12
N PHE A 69 15.96 12.95 23.24
CA PHE A 69 15.15 13.37 24.39
C PHE A 69 15.60 12.70 25.68
N LYS A 70 15.87 11.39 25.62
CA LYS A 70 16.36 10.63 26.77
C LYS A 70 17.74 11.11 27.22
N GLN A 71 18.61 11.46 26.28
CA GLN A 71 19.95 11.98 26.60
C GLN A 71 19.89 13.37 27.25
N LEU A 72 18.91 14.19 26.87
CA LEU A 72 18.66 15.48 27.53
C LEU A 72 18.16 15.29 28.97
N SER A 73 17.20 14.39 29.19
CA SER A 73 16.68 14.11 30.55
C SER A 73 17.72 13.48 31.47
N LEU A 74 18.61 12.63 30.95
CA LEU A 74 19.69 12.03 31.74
C LEU A 74 20.70 13.07 32.26
N ILE A 75 20.89 14.20 31.56
CA ILE A 75 21.81 15.26 32.00
C ILE A 75 21.18 16.10 33.11
N GLU A 76 19.88 16.40 33.04
CA GLU A 76 19.17 17.16 34.09
C GLU A 76 19.07 16.38 35.41
N ASP A 77 18.98 15.05 35.35
CA ASP A 77 18.87 14.19 36.54
C ASP A 77 20.23 13.95 37.26
N THR A 78 21.36 14.31 36.63
CA THR A 78 22.67 14.24 37.28
C THR A 78 22.95 15.52 38.08
N PRO A 79 23.06 15.46 39.43
CA PRO A 79 23.51 16.60 40.22
C PRO A 79 25.00 16.84 39.92
N GLY A 80 25.29 17.77 39.00
CA GLY A 80 26.66 18.21 38.70
C GLY A 80 27.15 17.98 37.27
N GLY A 81 26.28 17.99 36.25
CA GLY A 81 26.74 18.41 34.92
C GLY A 81 27.15 19.88 34.99
N CYS A 82 28.40 20.21 34.59
CA CYS A 82 29.07 21.50 34.75
C CYS A 82 28.17 22.75 34.71
#